data_AF-A0A6H1UGB9-F1
#
_entry.id   AF-A0A6H1UGB9-F1
#
_cell.length_a   1.000
_cell.length_b   1.000
_cell.length_c   1.000
_cell.angle_alpha   90.00
_cell.angle_beta   90.00
_cell.angle_gamma   90.00
#
_symmetry.space_group_name_H-M   'P 1'
#
loop_
_entity.id
_entity.type
_entity.pdbx_description
1 polymer ?
#
loop_
_entity_poly.entity_id
_entity_poly.type
_entity_poly.pdbx_seq_one_letter_code
_entity_poly.pdbx_strand_id
1 'polypeptide(L)'
;MTLVIARADMRISAVPQEDNSGLFYFAACVTDEDCFTTPLKYRVHGRYIETQEYWGERPVSRFTVDLTSVDLSSPNRLSKMANKLYRSFRKSELSLAELVFFRVYQDDNTAVWMIPFTNNSLVWMQKRTLHL
;
A
#
# COMPACT_ATOMS: atom_id res chain seq x y z
N MET A 1 -4.70 -11.73 27.18
CA MET A 1 -3.84 -11.06 26.19
C MET A 1 -4.75 -10.34 25.21
N THR A 2 -4.90 -9.02 25.33
CA THR A 2 -5.86 -8.26 24.51
C THR A 2 -5.30 -8.10 23.10
N LEU A 3 -6.06 -8.53 22.09
CA LEU A 3 -5.75 -8.22 20.69
C LEU A 3 -5.94 -6.71 20.51
N VAL A 4 -4.86 -6.00 20.19
CA VAL A 4 -4.91 -4.58 19.84
C VAL A 4 -5.30 -4.48 18.38
N ILE A 5 -6.46 -3.91 18.10
CA ILE A 5 -6.95 -3.62 16.76
C ILE A 5 -6.30 -2.32 16.27
N ALA A 6 -5.88 -2.30 15.01
CA ALA A 6 -5.39 -1.10 14.34
C ALA A 6 -6.32 -0.75 13.18
N ARG A 7 -6.60 0.55 13.03
CA ARG A 7 -7.33 1.10 11.88
C ARG A 7 -6.32 1.63 10.88
N ALA A 8 -6.55 1.34 9.60
CA ALA A 8 -5.71 1.81 8.51
C ALA A 8 -6.59 2.45 7.43
N ASP A 9 -6.34 3.73 7.14
CA ASP A 9 -6.80 4.38 5.91
C ASP A 9 -5.69 4.20 4.88
N MET A 10 -6.02 3.65 3.72
CA MET A 10 -5.06 3.40 2.65
C MET A 10 -5.58 3.91 1.32
N ARG A 11 -4.67 4.44 0.51
CA ARG A 11 -4.95 4.92 -0.85
C ARG A 11 -3.89 4.42 -1.80
N ILE A 12 -4.34 3.96 -2.97
CA ILE A 12 -3.50 3.61 -4.11
C ILE A 12 -3.95 4.47 -5.29
N SER A 13 -2.99 5.02 -6.04
CA SER A 13 -3.26 5.68 -7.31
C SER A 13 -2.20 5.24 -8.32
N ALA A 14 -2.65 4.56 -9.37
CA ALA A 14 -1.84 4.26 -10.54
C ALA A 14 -2.30 5.21 -11.65
N VAL A 15 -1.40 6.07 -12.12
CA VAL A 15 -1.67 7.07 -13.16
C VAL A 15 -0.90 6.64 -14.40
N PRO A 16 -1.56 6.04 -15.40
CA PRO A 16 -0.90 5.62 -16.63
C PRO A 16 -0.33 6.83 -17.38
N GLN A 17 0.90 6.69 -17.88
CA GLN A 17 1.54 7.68 -18.76
C GLN A 17 1.94 7.05 -20.10
N GLU A 18 2.18 5.74 -20.10
CA GLU A 18 2.51 4.90 -21.25
C GLU A 18 1.66 3.61 -21.18
N ASP A 19 1.78 2.72 -22.17
CA ASP A 19 0.93 1.53 -22.31
C ASP A 19 0.89 0.62 -21.07
N ASN A 20 2.03 0.47 -20.37
CA ASN A 20 2.15 -0.38 -19.18
C ASN A 20 2.94 0.29 -18.05
N SER A 21 3.13 1.60 -18.12
CA SER A 21 3.98 2.32 -17.19
C SER A 21 3.37 3.67 -16.80
N GLY A 22 3.76 4.19 -15.65
CA GLY A 22 3.23 5.46 -15.17
C GLY A 22 3.69 5.80 -13.76
N LEU A 23 2.93 6.68 -13.11
CA LEU A 23 3.21 7.11 -11.74
C LEU A 23 2.38 6.29 -10.74
N PHE A 24 3.00 5.90 -9.65
CA PHE A 24 2.38 5.16 -8.57
C PHE A 24 2.45 5.95 -7.28
N TYR A 25 1.32 6.07 -6.60
CA TYR A 25 1.21 6.66 -5.29
C TYR A 25 0.57 5.66 -4.34
N PHE A 26 1.21 5.41 -3.20
CA PHE A 26 0.59 4.69 -2.10
C PHE A 26 0.72 5.51 -0.82
N ALA A 27 -0.38 5.61 -0.08
CA ALA A 27 -0.41 6.28 1.21
C ALA A 27 -1.16 5.40 2.21
N ALA A 28 -0.65 5.32 3.43
CA ALA A 28 -1.30 4.68 4.56
C ALA A 28 -1.24 5.58 5.80
N CYS A 29 -2.36 5.70 6.50
CA CYS A 29 -2.46 6.30 7.82
C CYS A 29 -2.96 5.25 8.80
N VAL A 30 -2.17 4.89 9.79
CA VAL A 30 -2.49 3.81 10.74
C VAL A 30 -2.51 4.32 12.16
N THR A 31 -3.55 3.98 12.90
CA THR A 31 -3.73 4.32 14.31
C THR A 31 -4.31 3.13 15.07
N ASP A 32 -4.17 3.11 16.40
CA ASP A 32 -4.90 2.16 17.22
C ASP A 32 -6.40 2.49 17.22
N GLU A 33 -7.25 1.49 17.45
CA GLU A 33 -8.71 1.66 17.41
C GLU A 33 -9.22 2.76 18.35
N ASP A 34 -8.61 2.87 19.52
CA ASP A 34 -8.97 3.84 20.56
C ASP A 34 -8.29 5.21 20.38
N CYS A 35 -7.49 5.40 19.32
CA CYS A 35 -6.78 6.63 18.98
C CYS A 35 -5.87 7.16 20.12
N PHE A 36 -5.34 6.29 20.99
CA PHE A 36 -4.44 6.68 22.08
C PHE A 36 -3.05 7.11 21.59
N THR A 37 -2.67 6.71 20.37
CA THR A 37 -1.35 6.98 19.82
C THR A 37 -1.38 7.88 18.58
N THR A 38 -0.25 8.55 18.33
CA THR A 38 -0.10 9.41 17.16
C THR A 38 -0.19 8.55 15.89
N PRO A 39 -1.05 8.91 14.92
CA PRO A 39 -1.17 8.16 13.68
C PRO A 39 0.16 8.08 12.94
N LEU A 40 0.49 6.86 12.53
CA LEU A 40 1.60 6.58 11.64
C LEU A 40 1.20 6.90 10.22
N LYS A 41 1.90 7.82 9.56
CA LYS A 41 1.72 8.15 8.15
C LYS A 41 2.88 7.59 7.35
N TYR A 42 2.55 6.86 6.30
CA TYR A 42 3.51 6.35 5.32
C TYR A 42 3.04 6.74 3.93
N ARG A 43 3.95 7.29 3.13
CA ARG A 43 3.68 7.68 1.74
C ARG A 43 4.84 7.26 0.88
N VAL A 44 4.52 6.72 -0.29
CA VAL A 44 5.50 6.43 -1.33
C VAL A 44 4.99 6.96 -2.65
N HIS A 45 5.94 7.42 -3.45
CA HIS A 45 5.72 7.80 -4.82
C HIS A 45 6.85 7.25 -5.68
N GLY A 46 6.52 6.80 -6.88
CA GLY A 46 7.45 6.11 -7.76
C GLY A 46 6.92 5.97 -9.17
N ARG A 47 7.76 5.38 -10.03
CA ARG A 47 7.34 4.92 -11.35
C ARG A 47 6.97 3.44 -11.24
N TYR A 48 5.91 3.03 -11.92
CA TYR A 48 5.56 1.61 -12.01
C TYR A 48 5.73 1.05 -13.41
N ILE A 49 5.98 -0.26 -13.46
CA ILE A 49 5.77 -1.11 -14.63
C ILE A 49 4.70 -2.13 -14.26
N GLU A 50 3.64 -2.21 -15.06
CA GLU A 50 2.57 -3.20 -14.95
C GLU A 50 2.87 -4.39 -15.86
N THR A 51 2.87 -5.59 -15.28
CA THR A 51 2.88 -6.85 -16.02
C THR A 51 1.63 -7.66 -15.67
N GLN A 52 1.15 -8.46 -16.63
CA GLN A 52 0.08 -9.42 -16.37
C GLN A 52 0.69 -10.79 -16.08
N GLU A 53 0.21 -11.42 -15.00
CA GLU A 53 0.55 -12.79 -14.65
C GLU A 53 -0.72 -13.59 -14.34
N TYR A 54 -0.60 -14.92 -14.33
CA TYR A 54 -1.71 -15.82 -14.06
C TYR A 54 -1.45 -16.62 -12.78
N TRP A 55 -2.39 -16.55 -11.83
CA TRP A 55 -2.38 -17.38 -10.62
C TRP A 55 -3.48 -18.43 -10.77
N GLY A 56 -3.12 -19.59 -11.33
CA GLY A 56 -4.09 -20.55 -11.86
C GLY A 56 -4.79 -19.96 -13.08
N GLU A 57 -6.12 -19.92 -13.08
CA GLU A 57 -6.92 -19.35 -14.17
C GLU A 57 -7.21 -17.85 -13.99
N ARG A 58 -6.70 -17.22 -12.92
CA ARG A 58 -6.99 -15.82 -12.60
C ARG A 58 -5.91 -14.88 -13.13
N PRO A 59 -6.27 -13.87 -13.94
CA PRO A 59 -5.33 -12.81 -14.31
C PRO A 59 -5.07 -11.91 -13.10
N VAL A 60 -3.81 -11.55 -12.91
CA VAL A 60 -3.33 -10.68 -11.83
C VAL A 60 -2.40 -9.63 -12.43
N SER A 61 -2.73 -8.35 -12.21
CA SER A 61 -1.81 -7.26 -12.54
C SER A 61 -0.73 -7.17 -11.46
N ARG A 62 0.54 -7.27 -11.84
CA ARG A 62 1.70 -6.98 -10.99
C ARG A 62 2.21 -5.58 -11.30
N PHE A 63 2.32 -4.75 -10.27
CA PHE A 63 2.91 -3.42 -10.34
C PHE A 63 4.25 -3.43 -9.60
N THR A 64 5.34 -3.42 -10.35
CA THR A 64 6.68 -3.22 -9.79
C THR A 64 6.95 -1.72 -9.75
N VAL A 65 7.18 -1.18 -8.56
CA VAL A 65 7.30 0.26 -8.30
C VAL A 65 8.71 0.60 -7.87
N ASP A 66 9.39 1.38 -8.72
CA ASP A 66 10.67 2.02 -8.41
C ASP A 66 10.42 3.35 -7.68
N LEU A 67 10.93 3.45 -6.45
CA LEU A 67 10.59 4.52 -5.51
C LEU A 67 11.41 5.78 -5.79
N THR A 68 10.73 6.89 -6.05
CA THR A 68 11.38 8.22 -6.17
C THR A 68 11.30 9.02 -4.86
N SER A 69 10.33 8.70 -3.99
CA SER A 69 10.25 9.28 -2.66
C SER A 69 9.54 8.35 -1.68
N VAL A 70 9.99 8.39 -0.43
CA VAL A 70 9.40 7.70 0.71
C VAL A 70 9.33 8.68 1.87
N ASP A 71 8.17 8.80 2.48
CA ASP A 71 7.92 9.60 3.69
C ASP A 71 7.29 8.70 4.74
N LEU A 72 7.99 8.53 5.87
CA LEU A 72 7.51 7.83 7.04
C LEU A 72 7.54 8.78 8.23
N SER A 73 6.37 9.11 8.78
CA SER A 73 6.31 9.89 10.00
C SER A 73 6.96 9.12 11.15
N SER A 74 7.66 9.83 12.04
CA SER A 74 8.19 9.26 13.29
C SER A 74 7.22 9.55 14.45
N PRO A 75 6.33 8.62 14.82
CA PRO A 75 5.37 8.82 15.89
C PRO A 75 6.06 8.78 17.28
N ASN A 76 5.62 9.66 18.18
CA ASN A 76 6.18 9.74 19.55
C ASN A 76 5.84 8.53 20.42
N ARG A 77 4.70 7.89 20.17
CA ARG A 77 4.24 6.66 20.82
C ARG A 77 3.50 5.80 19.81
N LEU A 78 3.69 4.49 19.88
CA LEU A 78 3.01 3.51 19.05
C LEU A 78 2.45 2.39 19.94
N SER A 79 1.26 1.90 19.59
CA SER A 79 0.73 0.67 20.17
C SER A 79 1.55 -0.54 19.71
N LYS A 80 1.44 -1.68 20.41
CA LYS A 80 2.16 -2.91 20.04
C LYS A 80 1.85 -3.38 18.62
N MET A 81 0.60 -3.19 18.16
CA MET A 81 0.19 -3.52 16.79
C MET A 81 0.76 -2.52 15.78
N ALA A 82 0.60 -1.22 16.03
CA ALA A 82 1.13 -0.16 15.16
C ALA A 82 2.66 -0.27 15.00
N ASN A 83 3.37 -0.72 16.03
CA ASN A 83 4.82 -0.96 15.96
C ASN A 83 5.22 -2.07 14.96
N LYS A 84 4.41 -3.13 14.80
CA LYS A 84 4.67 -4.17 13.78
C LYS A 84 4.58 -3.59 12.38
N LEU A 85 3.54 -2.80 12.12
CA LEU A 85 3.35 -2.15 10.83
C LEU A 85 4.43 -1.08 10.57
N TYR A 86 4.76 -0.27 11.58
CA TYR A 86 5.86 0.69 11.54
C TYR A 86 7.17 0.04 11.13
N ARG A 87 7.52 -1.11 11.72
CA ARG A 87 8.73 -1.85 11.34
C ARG A 87 8.68 -2.33 9.89
N SER A 88 7.51 -2.71 9.38
CA SER A 88 7.34 -3.07 7.97
C SER A 88 7.62 -1.89 7.04
N PHE A 89 7.07 -0.70 7.34
CA PHE A 89 7.30 0.51 6.56
C PHE A 89 8.73 1.05 6.69
N ARG A 90 9.30 1.00 7.90
CA ARG A 90 10.69 1.42 8.13
C ARG A 90 11.67 0.52 7.39
N LYS A 91 11.37 -0.79 7.29
CA LYS A 91 12.20 -1.72 6.51
C LYS A 91 12.19 -1.37 5.02
N SER A 92 11.01 -1.09 4.43
CA SER A 92 10.94 -0.71 3.01
C SER A 92 11.61 0.64 2.74
N GLU A 93 11.47 1.61 3.65
CA GLU A 93 12.18 2.90 3.56
C GLU A 93 13.70 2.72 3.58
N LEU A 94 14.23 1.92 4.52
CA LEU A 94 15.67 1.70 4.66
C LEU A 94 16.28 0.88 3.53
N SER A 95 15.53 -0.06 2.95
CA SER A 95 16.05 -0.91 1.89
C SER A 95 16.06 -0.23 0.52
N LEU A 96 15.30 0.87 0.35
CA LEU A 96 15.01 1.49 -0.96
C LEU A 96 14.64 0.45 -2.01
N ALA A 97 14.00 -0.64 -1.58
CA ALA A 97 13.73 -1.78 -2.44
C ALA A 97 12.51 -1.46 -3.29
N GLU A 98 12.50 -1.96 -4.52
CA GLU A 98 11.30 -1.98 -5.35
C GLU A 98 10.13 -2.54 -4.53
N LEU A 99 8.99 -1.85 -4.58
CA LEU A 99 7.76 -2.33 -3.99
C LEU A 99 6.94 -3.03 -5.06
N VAL A 100 6.42 -4.21 -4.73
CA VAL A 100 5.57 -4.97 -5.63
C VAL A 100 4.16 -5.01 -5.06
N PHE A 101 3.21 -4.49 -5.83
CA PHE A 101 1.79 -4.55 -5.54
C PHE A 101 1.11 -5.47 -6.55
N PHE A 102 0.08 -6.20 -6.13
CA PHE A 102 -0.73 -6.99 -7.06
C PHE A 102 -2.18 -6.54 -7.01
N ARG A 103 -2.81 -6.32 -8.16
CA ARG A 103 -4.26 -6.17 -8.25
C ARG A 103 -4.83 -7.51 -8.72
N VAL A 104 -5.43 -8.21 -7.77
CA VAL A 104 -5.93 -9.60 -7.95
C VAL A 104 -7.39 -9.65 -8.40
N TYR A 105 -8.10 -8.53 -8.28
CA TYR A 105 -9.46 -8.35 -8.73
C TYR A 105 -9.74 -6.87 -8.97
N GLN A 106 -10.57 -6.56 -9.96
CA GLN A 106 -11.19 -5.25 -10.12
C GLN A 106 -12.54 -5.36 -10.84
N ASP A 107 -13.41 -4.41 -10.55
CA ASP A 107 -14.61 -4.11 -11.31
C ASP A 107 -14.67 -2.58 -11.57
N ASP A 108 -15.85 -2.05 -11.91
CA ASP A 108 -16.04 -0.63 -12.19
C ASP A 108 -15.92 0.25 -10.93
N ASN A 109 -16.23 -0.30 -9.76
CA ASN A 109 -16.39 0.42 -8.49
C ASN A 109 -15.37 0.02 -7.43
N THR A 110 -14.68 -1.11 -7.59
CA THR A 110 -13.79 -1.65 -6.58
C THR A 110 -12.57 -2.37 -7.16
N ALA A 111 -11.56 -2.53 -6.32
CA ALA A 111 -10.40 -3.36 -6.60
C ALA A 111 -9.90 -4.02 -5.31
N VAL A 112 -9.36 -5.23 -5.45
CA VAL A 112 -8.65 -5.94 -4.38
C VAL A 112 -7.17 -5.94 -4.70
N TRP A 113 -6.39 -5.44 -3.75
CA TRP A 113 -4.95 -5.32 -3.85
C TRP A 113 -4.25 -6.20 -2.83
N MET A 114 -3.19 -6.87 -3.23
CA MET A 114 -2.18 -7.43 -2.35
C MET A 114 -1.06 -6.40 -2.21
N ILE A 115 -0.86 -5.89 -0.99
CA ILE A 115 0.15 -4.88 -0.67
C ILE A 115 1.39 -5.55 -0.09
N PRO A 116 2.62 -5.03 -0.30
CA PRO A 116 3.87 -5.65 0.17
C PRO A 116 4.12 -5.53 1.68
N PHE A 117 3.09 -5.19 2.44
CA PHE A 117 3.15 -4.96 3.87
C PHE A 117 2.35 -6.02 4.62
N THR A 118 2.72 -6.26 5.88
CA THR A 118 2.02 -7.22 6.77
C THR A 118 1.78 -8.59 6.13
N ASN A 119 2.86 -9.24 5.69
CA ASN A 119 2.82 -10.56 5.05
C ASN A 119 1.88 -10.62 3.83
N ASN A 120 2.01 -9.65 2.91
CA ASN A 120 1.23 -9.60 1.68
C ASN A 120 -0.29 -9.52 1.93
N SER A 121 -0.71 -8.58 2.78
CA SER A 121 -2.12 -8.39 3.13
C SER A 121 -2.99 -8.04 1.91
N LEU A 122 -4.22 -8.55 1.92
CA LEU A 122 -5.25 -8.18 0.95
C LEU A 122 -6.07 -6.99 1.46
N VAL A 123 -6.27 -5.99 0.60
CA VAL A 123 -7.07 -4.80 0.90
C VAL A 123 -8.10 -4.60 -0.21
N TRP A 124 -9.36 -4.48 0.18
CA TRP A 124 -10.45 -4.12 -0.72
C TRP A 124 -10.64 -2.61 -0.66
N MET A 125 -10.57 -1.96 -1.82
CA MET A 125 -10.67 -0.52 -1.97
C MET A 125 -11.79 -0.14 -2.95
N GLN A 126 -12.45 0.98 -2.68
CA GLN A 126 -13.27 1.64 -3.69
C GLN A 126 -12.36 2.18 -4.80
N LYS A 127 -12.75 1.94 -6.04
CA LYS A 127 -12.10 2.46 -7.25
C LYS A 127 -12.78 3.75 -7.65
N ARG A 128 -11.98 4.76 -7.96
CA ARG A 128 -12.41 5.99 -8.59
C ARG A 128 -11.47 6.28 -9.74
N THR A 129 -12.02 6.42 -10.94
CA THR A 129 -11.27 6.90 -12.11
C THR A 129 -11.49 8.40 -12.20
N LEU A 130 -10.40 9.15 -12.26
CA LEU A 130 -10.46 10.59 -12.47
C LEU A 130 -10.44 10.82 -13.99
N HIS A 131 -11.52 11.39 -14.52
CA HIS A 131 -11.57 11.85 -15.90
C HIS A 131 -11.05 13.28 -15.93
N LEU A 132 -9.91 13.50 -16.59
CA LEU A 132 -9.32 14.81 -16.83
C LEU A 132 -9.80 15.39 -18.16
#